data_AF-A0A9D2PH80-F1
#
_entry.id   AF-A0A9D2PH80-F1
#
_cell.length_a   1.000
_cell.length_b   1.000
_cell.length_c   1.000
_cell.angle_alpha   90.00
_cell.angle_beta   90.00
_cell.angle_gamma   90.00
#
_symmetry.space_group_name_H-M   'P 1'
#
loop_
_entity.id
_entity.type
_entity.pdbx_description
1 polymer ?
#
loop_
_entity_poly.entity_id
_entity_poly.type
_entity_poly.pdbx_seq_one_letter_code
_entity_poly.pdbx_strand_id
1 'polypeptide(L)'
;MEEKKLGLRNVISVSVGLVIATSCLVSLGQGAGTIGVVFIFAMVIACLLNMTTIASLSELNALMPNTTGGLAQYTLASMGPFPTMISMVGGYLLCNVLSSGVEASIFAYAMEQTFHLPIPRLAYTIIMSVILMIANLKGVDMFAKIQDWVAYLLVGSMALMGLIGALGLGTGTEVNQLYVMASDFSSIISMTAVAF
;
A
#
# COMPACT_ATOMS: atom_id res chain seq x y z
N MET A 1 22.50 -5.67 -24.20
CA MET A 1 22.01 -4.46 -23.51
C MET A 1 21.94 -4.83 -22.03
N GLU A 2 22.86 -4.34 -21.20
CA GLU A 2 22.79 -4.55 -19.76
C GLU A 2 21.52 -3.87 -19.24
N GLU A 3 20.52 -4.67 -18.89
CA GLU A 3 19.34 -4.19 -18.18
C GLU A 3 19.82 -3.48 -16.92
N LYS A 4 19.47 -2.20 -16.77
CA LYS A 4 19.76 -1.46 -15.55
C LYS A 4 19.00 -2.10 -14.40
N LYS A 5 19.72 -2.89 -13.61
CA LYS A 5 19.17 -3.57 -12.44
C LYS A 5 18.95 -2.54 -11.34
N LEU A 6 17.73 -2.49 -10.81
CA LEU A 6 17.43 -1.74 -9.59
C LEU A 6 18.28 -2.29 -8.45
N GLY A 7 18.96 -1.40 -7.72
CA GLY A 7 19.73 -1.81 -6.54
C GLY A 7 18.83 -2.36 -5.43
N LEU A 8 19.34 -3.30 -4.63
CA LEU A 8 18.59 -3.94 -3.55
C LEU A 8 17.88 -2.93 -2.62
N ARG A 9 18.58 -1.83 -2.28
CA ARG A 9 18.03 -0.77 -1.43
C ARG A 9 16.84 -0.07 -2.06
N ASN A 10 16.90 0.22 -3.36
CA ASN A 10 15.81 0.84 -4.09
C ASN A 10 14.64 -0.13 -4.21
N VAL A 11 14.89 -1.42 -4.45
CA VAL A 11 13.81 -2.42 -4.49
C VAL A 11 13.10 -2.53 -3.14
N ILE A 12 13.85 -2.55 -2.03
CA ILE A 12 13.27 -2.57 -0.68
C ILE A 12 12.47 -1.29 -0.43
N SER A 13 13.06 -0.13 -0.70
CA SER A 13 12.44 1.17 -0.50
C SER A 13 11.16 1.34 -1.32
N VAL A 14 11.17 0.95 -2.60
CA VAL A 14 9.99 0.97 -3.47
C VAL A 14 8.92 0.01 -2.96
N SER A 15 9.30 -1.20 -2.53
CA SER A 15 8.36 -2.19 -1.97
C SER A 15 7.72 -1.68 -0.67
N VAL A 16 8.52 -1.11 0.22
CA VAL A 16 8.06 -0.51 1.48
C VAL A 16 7.17 0.70 1.20
N GLY A 17 7.57 1.58 0.29
CA GLY A 17 6.79 2.75 -0.09
C GLY A 17 5.45 2.40 -0.73
N LEU A 18 5.38 1.31 -1.50
CA LEU A 18 4.13 0.80 -2.08
C LEU A 18 3.20 0.23 -0.99
N VAL A 19 3.74 -0.50 -0.01
CA VAL A 19 2.94 -1.14 1.06
C VAL A 19 2.48 -0.12 2.11
N ILE A 20 3.36 0.80 2.51
CA ILE A 20 3.09 1.81 3.55
C ILE A 20 2.36 3.03 2.98
N ALA A 21 2.11 3.08 1.68
CA ALA A 21 1.29 4.12 1.07
C ALA A 21 -0.11 4.18 1.69
N THR A 22 -0.96 4.98 1.09
CA THR A 22 -2.36 5.27 1.42
C THR A 22 -3.14 4.26 2.27
N SER A 23 -2.95 2.95 2.06
CA SER A 23 -3.49 1.86 2.88
C SER A 23 -3.25 2.07 4.38
N CYS A 24 -2.04 2.42 4.84
CA CYS A 24 -1.75 2.51 6.26
C CYS A 24 -2.48 3.66 6.95
N LEU A 25 -2.54 4.84 6.33
CA LEU A 25 -3.19 6.02 6.93
C LEU A 25 -4.72 5.88 6.94
N VAL A 26 -5.30 5.33 5.86
CA VAL A 26 -6.74 5.10 5.78
C VAL A 26 -7.17 3.90 6.63
N SER A 27 -6.40 2.82 6.64
CA SER A 27 -6.67 1.64 7.47
C SER A 27 -6.53 1.95 8.95
N LEU A 28 -5.51 2.70 9.38
CA LEU A 28 -5.42 3.17 10.76
C LEU A 28 -6.56 4.14 11.10
N GLY A 29 -6.85 5.11 10.23
CA GLY A 29 -7.90 6.09 10.47
C GLY A 29 -9.30 5.48 10.57
N GLN A 30 -9.63 4.57 9.66
CA GLN A 30 -10.92 3.87 9.66
C GLN A 30 -10.95 2.76 10.72
N GLY A 31 -9.96 1.85 10.71
CA GLY A 31 -9.90 0.70 11.59
C GLY A 31 -9.80 1.05 13.08
N ALA A 32 -8.92 1.98 13.45
CA ALA A 32 -8.85 2.46 14.83
C ALA A 32 -10.08 3.29 15.21
N GLY A 33 -10.66 4.04 14.26
CA GLY A 33 -11.87 4.84 14.47
C GLY A 33 -13.14 4.02 14.67
N THR A 34 -13.27 2.86 14.02
CA THR A 34 -14.47 2.00 14.07
C THR A 34 -14.41 0.91 15.14
N ILE A 35 -13.22 0.35 15.42
CA ILE A 35 -13.07 -0.81 16.32
C ILE A 35 -12.24 -0.50 17.55
N GLY A 36 -11.42 0.57 17.52
CA GLY A 36 -10.56 0.93 18.65
C GLY A 36 -9.38 -0.03 18.79
N VAL A 37 -9.00 -0.35 20.04
CA VAL A 37 -7.77 -1.10 20.34
C VAL A 37 -7.81 -2.54 19.83
N VAL A 38 -9.00 -3.09 19.58
CA VAL A 38 -9.17 -4.45 19.02
C VAL A 38 -8.63 -4.53 17.57
N PHE A 39 -8.45 -3.40 16.88
CA PHE A 39 -7.78 -3.33 15.58
C PHE A 39 -6.34 -3.89 15.63
N ILE A 40 -5.65 -3.82 16.77
CA ILE A 40 -4.30 -4.39 16.93
C ILE A 40 -4.31 -5.91 16.69
N PHE A 41 -5.35 -6.61 17.17
CA PHE A 41 -5.47 -8.05 16.93
C PHE A 41 -5.67 -8.37 15.44
N ALA A 42 -6.49 -7.59 14.73
CA ALA A 42 -6.69 -7.73 13.29
C ALA A 42 -5.37 -7.50 12.51
N MET A 43 -4.59 -6.49 12.90
CA MET A 43 -3.27 -6.20 12.31
C MET A 43 -2.27 -7.36 12.52
N VAL A 44 -2.25 -7.99 13.69
CA VAL A 44 -1.37 -9.14 13.95
C VAL A 44 -1.74 -10.33 13.06
N ILE A 45 -3.03 -10.62 12.92
CA ILE A 45 -3.50 -11.71 12.05
C ILE A 45 -3.15 -11.41 10.58
N ALA A 46 -3.40 -10.17 10.12
CA ALA A 46 -3.05 -9.75 8.77
C ALA A 46 -1.53 -9.86 8.51
N CYS A 47 -0.71 -9.49 9.49
CA CYS A 47 0.75 -9.62 9.40
C CYS A 47 1.20 -11.08 9.26
N LEU A 48 0.64 -11.99 10.07
CA LEU A 48 0.96 -13.42 9.99
C LEU A 48 0.63 -14.01 8.62
N LEU A 49 -0.55 -13.70 8.08
CA LEU A 49 -0.97 -14.16 6.75
C LEU A 49 -0.09 -13.58 5.63
N ASN A 50 0.34 -12.31 5.75
CA ASN A 50 1.30 -11.69 4.84
C ASN A 50 2.68 -12.37 4.91
N MET A 51 3.18 -12.70 6.11
CA MET A 51 4.46 -13.42 6.27
C MET A 51 4.43 -14.80 5.63
N THR A 52 3.34 -15.56 5.78
CA THR A 52 3.20 -16.86 5.11
C THR A 52 3.22 -16.71 3.60
N THR A 53 2.51 -15.70 3.07
CA THR A 53 2.48 -15.42 1.63
C THR A 53 3.86 -15.06 1.09
N ILE A 54 4.59 -14.18 1.78
CA ILE A 54 5.95 -13.78 1.40
C ILE A 54 6.92 -14.98 1.48
N ALA A 55 6.81 -15.83 2.49
CA ALA A 55 7.64 -17.03 2.60
C ALA A 55 7.45 -17.97 1.40
N SER A 56 6.20 -18.26 1.01
CA SER A 56 5.89 -19.08 -0.16
C SER A 56 6.40 -18.45 -1.47
N LEU A 57 6.22 -17.14 -1.65
CA LEU A 57 6.73 -16.44 -2.83
C LEU A 57 8.26 -16.40 -2.87
N SER A 58 8.92 -16.29 -1.73
CA SER A 58 10.37 -16.31 -1.61
C SER A 58 10.95 -17.67 -2.00
N GLU A 59 10.35 -18.78 -1.54
CA GLU A 59 10.77 -20.13 -1.94
C GLU A 59 10.61 -20.34 -3.45
N LEU A 60 9.51 -19.86 -4.02
CA LEU A 60 9.24 -19.99 -5.45
C LEU A 60 10.20 -19.14 -6.30
N ASN A 61 10.53 -17.93 -5.84
CA ASN A 61 11.53 -17.07 -6.46
C ASN A 61 12.95 -17.64 -6.37
N ALA A 62 13.27 -18.40 -5.32
CA ALA A 62 14.53 -19.13 -5.20
C ALA A 62 14.62 -20.32 -6.18
N LEU A 63 13.50 -20.98 -6.46
CA LEU A 63 13.43 -22.09 -7.41
C LEU A 63 13.46 -21.63 -8.88
N MET A 64 12.94 -20.44 -9.18
CA MET A 64 12.89 -19.88 -10.55
C MET A 64 13.44 -18.45 -10.64
N PRO A 65 14.75 -18.24 -10.42
CA PRO A 65 15.35 -16.92 -10.17
C PRO A 65 15.43 -15.95 -11.36
N ASN A 66 15.10 -16.38 -12.59
CA ASN A 66 15.22 -15.56 -13.82
C ASN A 66 13.90 -15.46 -14.60
N THR A 67 12.76 -15.53 -13.91
CA THR A 67 11.45 -15.38 -14.57
C THR A 67 11.05 -13.90 -14.66
N THR A 68 11.17 -13.30 -15.85
CA THR A 68 10.81 -11.90 -16.15
C THR A 68 9.32 -11.57 -15.93
N GLY A 69 8.46 -12.59 -15.79
CA GLY A 69 7.02 -12.44 -15.58
C GLY A 69 6.55 -12.60 -14.13
N GLY A 70 7.46 -12.79 -13.17
CA GLY A 70 7.14 -12.88 -11.73
C GLY A 70 6.02 -13.88 -11.43
N LEU A 71 4.98 -13.41 -10.72
CA LEU A 71 3.83 -14.22 -10.30
C LEU A 71 3.13 -14.98 -11.45
N ALA A 72 3.14 -14.45 -12.67
CA ALA A 72 2.44 -15.06 -13.80
C ALA A 72 3.12 -16.36 -14.24
N GLN A 73 4.45 -16.36 -14.24
CA GLN A 73 5.25 -17.51 -14.63
C GLN A 73 5.26 -18.57 -13.53
N TYR A 74 5.22 -18.13 -12.28
CA TYR A 74 5.05 -18.99 -11.11
C TYR A 74 3.73 -19.77 -11.12
N THR A 75 2.61 -19.10 -11.41
CA THR A 75 1.32 -19.79 -11.54
C THR A 75 1.27 -20.65 -12.81
N LEU A 76 1.89 -20.19 -13.92
CA LEU A 76 1.93 -20.97 -15.16
C LEU A 76 2.66 -22.29 -15.00
N ALA A 77 3.79 -22.27 -14.31
CA ALA A 77 4.61 -23.46 -14.07
C ALA A 77 3.94 -24.47 -13.11
N SER A 78 3.08 -24.00 -12.20
CA SER A 78 2.48 -24.83 -11.15
C SER A 78 1.06 -25.31 -11.47
N MET A 79 0.20 -24.45 -12.04
CA MET A 79 -1.23 -24.71 -12.22
C MET A 79 -1.68 -24.76 -13.69
N GLY A 80 -0.77 -24.52 -14.64
CA GLY A 80 -1.08 -24.50 -16.07
C GLY A 80 -1.74 -23.21 -16.56
N PRO A 81 -2.02 -23.11 -17.87
CA PRO A 81 -2.36 -21.84 -18.53
C PRO A 81 -3.73 -21.27 -18.13
N PHE A 82 -4.73 -22.12 -17.88
CA PHE A 82 -6.09 -21.65 -17.59
C PHE A 82 -6.23 -21.02 -16.19
N PRO A 83 -5.79 -21.67 -15.08
CA PRO A 83 -5.80 -21.06 -13.76
C PRO A 83 -4.91 -19.82 -13.67
N THR A 84 -3.80 -19.82 -14.39
CA THR A 84 -2.90 -18.65 -14.48
C THR A 84 -3.58 -17.45 -15.09
N MET A 85 -4.35 -17.63 -16.17
CA MET A 85 -5.06 -16.53 -16.82
C MET A 85 -6.09 -15.92 -15.87
N ILE A 86 -6.82 -16.74 -15.12
CA ILE A 86 -7.81 -16.27 -14.13
C ILE A 86 -7.10 -15.50 -12.99
N SER A 87 -6.02 -16.06 -12.44
CA SER A 87 -5.25 -15.42 -11.37
C SER A 87 -4.62 -14.10 -11.81
N MET A 88 -4.05 -14.05 -13.02
CA MET A 88 -3.38 -12.86 -13.53
C MET A 88 -4.32 -11.76 -13.97
N VAL A 89 -5.37 -12.09 -14.73
CA VAL A 89 -6.32 -11.09 -15.23
C VAL A 89 -7.27 -10.69 -14.11
N GLY A 90 -7.86 -11.68 -13.44
CA GLY A 90 -8.85 -11.45 -12.39
C GLY A 90 -8.23 -11.02 -11.06
N GLY A 91 -7.23 -11.76 -10.59
CA GLY A 91 -6.64 -11.55 -9.27
C GLY A 91 -5.58 -10.44 -9.21
N TYR A 92 -4.72 -10.33 -10.23
CA TYR A 92 -3.61 -9.37 -10.19
C TYR A 92 -3.92 -8.06 -10.93
N LEU A 93 -4.29 -8.14 -12.22
CA LEU A 93 -4.48 -6.96 -13.06
C LEU A 93 -5.67 -6.12 -12.59
N LEU A 94 -6.85 -6.72 -12.40
CA LEU A 94 -8.03 -5.99 -11.93
C LEU A 94 -7.81 -5.40 -10.54
N CYS A 95 -7.22 -6.14 -9.60
CA CYS A 95 -6.92 -5.63 -8.26
C CYS A 95 -5.96 -4.45 -8.31
N ASN A 96 -4.89 -4.51 -9.12
CA ASN A 96 -3.95 -3.39 -9.27
C ASN A 96 -4.60 -2.15 -9.90
N VAL A 97 -5.48 -2.34 -10.89
CA VAL A 97 -6.21 -1.21 -11.51
C VAL A 97 -7.15 -0.56 -10.51
N LEU A 98 -7.94 -1.36 -9.77
CA LEU A 98 -8.83 -0.84 -8.74
C LEU A 98 -8.06 -0.15 -7.61
N SER A 99 -6.96 -0.76 -7.15
CA SER A 99 -6.10 -0.19 -6.11
C SER A 99 -5.51 1.16 -6.57
N SER A 100 -4.99 1.24 -7.79
CA SER A 100 -4.46 2.49 -8.35
C SER A 100 -5.52 3.61 -8.44
N GLY A 101 -6.78 3.25 -8.72
CA GLY A 101 -7.89 4.18 -8.71
C GLY A 101 -8.19 4.73 -7.31
N VAL A 102 -8.19 3.85 -6.31
CA VAL A 102 -8.39 4.21 -4.90
C VAL A 102 -7.28 5.15 -4.43
N GLU A 103 -6.02 4.82 -4.68
CA GLU A 103 -4.87 5.68 -4.34
C GLU A 103 -4.96 7.07 -4.98
N ALA A 104 -5.30 7.15 -6.26
CA ALA A 104 -5.48 8.42 -6.96
C ALA A 104 -6.60 9.27 -6.31
N SER A 105 -7.73 8.66 -5.96
CA SER A 105 -8.82 9.38 -5.32
C SER A 105 -8.47 9.91 -3.92
N ILE A 106 -7.74 9.14 -3.11
CA ILE A 106 -7.32 9.59 -1.78
C ILE A 106 -6.30 10.71 -1.85
N PHE A 107 -5.38 10.67 -2.82
CA PHE A 107 -4.49 11.78 -3.11
C PHE A 107 -5.27 13.07 -3.42
N ALA A 108 -6.30 13.00 -4.29
CA ALA A 108 -7.11 14.17 -4.60
C ALA A 108 -7.89 14.70 -3.38
N TYR A 109 -8.41 13.81 -2.52
CA TYR A 109 -9.04 14.22 -1.27
C TYR A 109 -8.06 14.96 -0.34
N ALA A 110 -6.84 14.45 -0.19
CA ALA A 110 -5.82 15.10 0.64
C ALA A 110 -5.41 16.48 0.09
N MET A 111 -5.30 16.62 -1.23
CA MET A 111 -4.95 17.88 -1.89
C MET A 111 -6.05 18.94 -1.75
N GLU A 112 -7.33 18.55 -1.93
CA GLU A 112 -8.48 19.45 -1.74
C GLU A 112 -8.58 19.98 -0.31
N GLN A 113 -8.32 19.13 0.69
CA GLN A 113 -8.36 19.53 2.09
C GLN A 113 -7.18 20.41 2.51
N THR A 114 -6.01 20.23 1.88
CA THR A 114 -4.79 20.99 2.22
C THR A 114 -4.74 22.33 1.51
N PHE A 115 -5.00 22.33 0.20
CA PHE A 115 -5.05 23.54 -0.62
C PHE A 115 -6.51 23.92 -0.82
N HIS A 116 -6.99 24.93 -0.10
CA HIS A 116 -8.35 25.49 -0.21
C HIS A 116 -8.60 26.21 -1.56
N LEU A 117 -8.05 25.70 -2.66
CA LEU A 117 -8.25 26.19 -4.01
C LEU A 117 -9.54 25.58 -4.59
N PRO A 118 -10.35 26.33 -5.34
CA PRO A 118 -11.58 25.83 -5.97
C PRO A 118 -11.28 24.99 -7.22
N ILE A 119 -10.38 24.01 -7.10
CA ILE A 119 -10.02 23.09 -8.18
C ILE A 119 -10.77 21.78 -7.95
N PRO A 120 -11.51 21.25 -8.95
CA PRO A 120 -12.25 20.01 -8.81
C PRO A 120 -11.30 18.82 -8.59
N ARG A 121 -11.71 17.86 -7.74
CA ARG A 121 -10.93 16.63 -7.39
C ARG A 121 -10.38 15.90 -8.61
N LEU A 122 -11.18 15.81 -9.66
CA LEU A 122 -10.80 15.18 -10.94
C LEU A 122 -9.63 15.88 -11.63
N ALA A 123 -9.47 17.20 -11.48
CA ALA A 123 -8.34 17.89 -12.06
C ALA A 123 -7.04 17.52 -11.33
N TYR A 124 -7.05 17.40 -9.99
CA TYR A 124 -5.88 16.98 -9.22
C TYR A 124 -5.41 15.57 -9.57
N THR A 125 -6.35 14.61 -9.71
CA THR A 125 -6.00 13.24 -10.11
C THR A 125 -5.39 13.21 -11.51
N ILE A 126 -6.03 13.85 -12.49
CA ILE A 126 -5.56 13.87 -13.89
C ILE A 126 -4.17 14.50 -13.98
N ILE A 127 -3.94 15.63 -13.32
CA ILE A 127 -2.64 16.32 -13.32
C ILE A 127 -1.55 15.39 -12.77
N MET A 128 -1.79 14.74 -11.62
CA MET A 128 -0.80 13.81 -11.05
C MET A 128 -0.59 12.58 -11.92
N SER A 129 -1.65 11.99 -12.46
CA SER A 129 -1.52 10.85 -13.38
C SER A 129 -0.68 11.20 -14.60
N VAL A 130 -0.85 12.40 -15.17
CA VAL A 130 -0.02 12.87 -16.30
C VAL A 130 1.43 13.11 -15.89
N ILE A 131 1.68 13.70 -14.72
CA ILE A 131 3.04 13.89 -14.19
C ILE A 131 3.74 12.54 -14.00
N LEU A 132 3.06 11.57 -13.39
CA LEU A 132 3.57 10.22 -13.18
C LEU A 132 3.78 9.48 -14.50
N MET A 133 2.89 9.66 -15.49
CA MET A 133 3.07 9.11 -16.83
C MET A 133 4.33 9.66 -17.50
N ILE A 134 4.56 10.98 -17.42
CA ILE A 134 5.77 11.60 -17.96
C ILE A 134 7.02 11.10 -17.22
N ALA A 135 6.95 10.94 -15.90
CA ALA A 135 8.05 10.39 -15.11
C ALA A 135 8.38 8.94 -15.52
N ASN A 136 7.36 8.11 -15.75
CA ASN A 136 7.51 6.74 -16.27
C ASN A 136 8.16 6.71 -17.66
N LEU A 137 7.81 7.65 -18.55
CA LEU A 137 8.40 7.75 -19.90
C LEU A 137 9.88 8.17 -19.89
N LYS A 138 10.33 8.92 -18.87
CA LYS A 138 11.74 9.33 -18.71
C LYS A 138 12.66 8.22 -18.18
N GLY A 139 12.10 7.06 -17.85
CA GLY A 139 12.84 5.86 -17.47
C GLY A 139 12.62 5.45 -16.01
N VAL A 140 12.58 4.13 -15.80
CA VAL A 140 12.30 3.47 -14.51
C VAL A 140 13.27 3.92 -13.39
N ASP A 141 14.52 4.25 -13.73
CA ASP A 141 15.50 4.75 -12.75
C ASP A 141 15.10 6.08 -12.12
N MET A 142 14.46 6.97 -12.90
CA MET A 142 14.03 8.28 -12.41
C MET A 142 12.86 8.12 -11.44
N PHE A 143 11.91 7.25 -11.80
CA PHE A 143 10.79 6.89 -10.93
C PHE A 143 11.29 6.28 -9.61
N ALA A 144 12.23 5.33 -9.67
CA ALA A 144 12.78 4.70 -8.46
C ALA A 144 13.43 5.73 -7.51
N LYS A 145 14.19 6.70 -8.03
CA LYS A 145 14.79 7.76 -7.20
C LYS A 145 13.75 8.68 -6.56
N ILE A 146 12.70 9.04 -7.29
CA ILE A 146 11.60 9.86 -6.76
C ILE A 146 10.86 9.06 -5.67
N GLN A 147 10.56 7.79 -5.95
CA GLN A 147 9.88 6.90 -5.02
C GLN A 147 10.68 6.70 -3.73
N ASP A 148 11.99 6.53 -3.81
CA ASP A 148 12.85 6.41 -2.64
C ASP A 148 12.72 7.63 -1.73
N TRP A 149 12.81 8.82 -2.31
CA TRP A 149 12.63 10.07 -1.56
C TRP A 149 11.26 10.19 -0.91
N VAL A 150 10.20 9.86 -1.66
CA VAL A 150 8.82 9.92 -1.16
C VAL A 150 8.60 8.89 -0.05
N ALA A 151 9.12 7.67 -0.19
CA ALA A 151 9.02 6.62 0.81
C ALA A 151 9.73 7.02 2.12
N TYR A 152 10.93 7.60 2.03
CA TYR A 152 11.63 8.08 3.22
C TYR A 152 10.88 9.21 3.93
N LEU A 153 10.32 10.17 3.18
CA LEU A 153 9.49 11.24 3.75
C LEU A 153 8.24 10.68 4.43
N LEU A 154 7.57 9.72 3.79
CA LEU A 154 6.36 9.11 4.30
C LEU A 154 6.63 8.34 5.60
N VAL A 155 7.62 7.43 5.60
CA VAL A 155 8.01 6.67 6.80
C VAL A 155 8.47 7.60 7.92
N GLY A 156 9.26 8.63 7.59
CA GLY A 156 9.69 9.63 8.57
C GLY A 156 8.52 10.39 9.20
N SER A 157 7.53 10.80 8.38
CA SER A 157 6.34 11.52 8.87
C SER A 157 5.46 10.65 9.77
N MET A 158 5.27 9.38 9.42
CA MET A 158 4.49 8.43 10.23
C MET A 158 5.18 8.12 11.57
N ALA A 159 6.49 7.93 11.55
CA ALA A 159 7.27 7.74 12.78
C ALA A 159 7.15 8.95 13.71
N LEU A 160 7.22 10.16 13.14
CA LEU A 160 7.09 11.41 13.90
C LEU A 160 5.68 11.59 14.48
N MET A 161 4.62 11.31 13.69
CA MET A 161 3.25 11.29 14.18
C MET A 161 3.04 10.26 15.30
N GLY A 162 3.58 9.04 15.14
CA GLY A 162 3.53 8.00 16.17
C GLY A 162 4.22 8.41 17.46
N LEU A 163 5.36 9.10 17.36
CA LEU A 163 6.12 9.59 18.51
C LEU A 163 5.40 10.75 19.23
N ILE A 164 4.80 11.68 18.48
CA ILE A 164 3.94 12.74 19.05
C ILE A 164 2.73 12.12 19.77
N GLY A 165 2.10 11.10 19.17
CA GLY A 165 0.99 10.37 19.77
C GLY A 165 1.39 9.65 21.07
N ALA A 166 2.54 8.98 21.08
CA ALA A 166 3.04 8.27 22.26
C ALA A 166 3.45 9.21 23.42
N LEU A 167 3.96 10.41 23.10
CA LEU A 167 4.34 11.42 24.09
C LEU A 167 3.19 12.32 24.52
N GLY A 168 2.00 12.19 23.93
CA GLY A 168 0.83 13.03 24.26
C GLY A 168 1.01 14.51 23.91
N LEU A 169 1.97 14.85 23.04
CA LEU A 169 2.27 16.24 22.63
C LEU A 169 1.32 16.77 21.54
N GLY A 170 0.17 16.11 21.35
CA GLY A 170 -0.82 16.44 20.33
C GLY A 170 -1.61 17.70 20.70
N THR A 171 -1.68 18.66 19.78
CA THR A 171 -2.39 19.94 19.96
C THR A 171 -3.89 19.89 19.65
N GLY A 172 -4.48 18.69 19.53
CA GLY A 172 -5.89 18.48 19.19
C GLY A 172 -6.75 18.14 20.41
N THR A 173 -8.07 18.37 20.33
CA THR A 173 -9.02 17.91 21.35
C THR A 173 -8.95 16.39 21.47
N GLU A 174 -8.65 15.85 22.66
CA GLU A 174 -8.69 14.41 22.90
C GLU A 174 -10.10 13.89 22.59
N VAL A 175 -10.22 13.11 21.52
CA VAL A 175 -11.47 12.42 21.22
C VAL A 175 -11.60 11.29 22.23
N ASN A 176 -12.51 11.47 23.20
CA ASN A 176 -12.86 10.44 24.17
C ASN A 176 -13.63 9.32 23.46
N GLN A 177 -12.90 8.41 22.82
CA GLN A 177 -13.43 7.21 22.22
C GLN A 177 -13.35 6.06 23.22
N LEU A 178 -14.46 5.34 23.40
CA LEU A 178 -14.50 4.08 24.14
C LEU A 178 -13.39 3.15 23.62
N TYR A 179 -12.62 2.56 24.54
CA TYR A 179 -11.46 1.71 24.24
C TYR A 179 -11.79 0.52 23.32
N VAL A 180 -13.06 0.12 23.31
CA VAL A 180 -13.65 -0.86 22.38
C VAL A 180 -14.97 -0.29 21.87
N MET A 181 -15.02 0.06 20.58
CA MET A 181 -16.23 0.57 19.94
C MET A 181 -17.13 -0.55 19.41
N ALA A 182 -16.54 -1.69 19.05
CA ALA A 182 -17.26 -2.91 18.66
C ALA A 182 -16.42 -4.15 18.99
N SER A 183 -17.00 -5.12 19.70
CA SER A 183 -16.36 -6.39 20.08
C SER A 183 -16.80 -7.58 19.23
N ASP A 184 -17.62 -7.35 18.20
CA ASP A 184 -18.20 -8.43 17.40
C ASP A 184 -17.13 -9.12 16.55
N PHE A 185 -17.08 -10.45 16.64
CA PHE A 185 -16.16 -11.31 15.91
C PHE A 185 -16.24 -11.10 14.38
N SER A 186 -17.44 -10.85 13.85
CA SER A 186 -17.65 -10.53 12.43
C SER A 186 -16.99 -9.21 12.02
N SER A 187 -17.02 -8.21 12.91
CA SER A 187 -16.40 -6.90 12.66
C SER A 187 -14.89 -6.99 12.69
N ILE A 188 -14.33 -7.81 13.61
CA ILE A 188 -12.89 -8.08 13.68
C ILE A 188 -12.41 -8.76 12.39
N ILE A 189 -13.11 -9.80 11.91
CA ILE A 189 -12.76 -10.48 10.66
C ILE A 189 -12.85 -9.52 9.46
N SER A 190 -13.92 -8.73 9.38
CA SER A 190 -14.07 -7.75 8.31
C SER A 190 -12.95 -6.70 8.31
N MET A 191 -12.39 -6.39 9.47
CA MET A 191 -11.34 -5.37 9.58
C MET A 191 -9.93 -5.93 9.46
N THR A 192 -9.75 -7.24 9.60
CA THR A 192 -8.56 -7.93 9.08
C THR A 192 -8.42 -7.70 7.56
N ALA A 193 -9.52 -7.61 6.81
CA ALA A 193 -9.48 -7.30 5.38
C ALA A 193 -9.14 -5.83 5.09
N VAL A 194 -9.45 -4.91 6.01
CA VAL A 194 -9.07 -3.48 5.91
C VAL A 194 -7.62 -3.27 6.36
N ALA A 195 -7.12 -4.13 7.26
CA ALA A 195 -5.74 -4.18 7.73
C ALA A 195 -4.77 -4.82 6.73
N PHE A 196 -5.29 -5.57 5.75
CA PHE A 196 -4.55 -6.22 4.67
C PHE A 196 -4.27 -5.25 3.53
#